data_AF-A0A4V5PMY2-F1
#
_entry.id   AF-A0A4V5PMY2-F1
#
_cell.length_a   1.000
_cell.length_b   1.000
_cell.length_c   1.000
_cell.angle_alpha   90.00
_cell.angle_beta   90.00
_cell.angle_gamma   90.00
#
_symmetry.space_group_name_H-M   'P 1'
#
loop_
_entity.id
_entity.type
_entity.pdbx_description
1 polymer ?
#
loop_
_entity_poly.entity_id
_entity_poly.type
_entity_poly.pdbx_seq_one_letter_code
_entity_poly.pdbx_strand_id
1 'polypeptide(L)'
;MRRPRRRPLLALGLLGGLALSLLPLGCSSARIYRPPAPDDRPHVPEATAERLRACVDELRGTIEPGYYSLDASIKVDQEGRVVEVETTGQPNPDVGGCMRIALRGMTLPEEVLARGLLRGSAAANGQGMPERGPIGEVVTVVVVVTVVFTEVIIEAFAIAVGVTVTATVAVGAAEAFAKRRKRSCSDHLGICLERHPKNGPGEHHGGSLCHACWKKCSNGNWPEKVRLDERWESCAYE
;
A
#
# COMPACT_ATOMS: atom_id res chain seq x y z
N MET A 1 28.00 41.15 68.42
CA MET A 1 28.71 41.09 67.12
C MET A 1 27.76 40.50 66.09
N ARG A 2 27.51 41.23 64.98
CA ARG A 2 26.66 40.83 63.85
C ARG A 2 27.48 40.04 62.83
N ARG A 3 26.94 38.95 62.26
CA ARG A 3 27.30 38.37 60.93
C ARG A 3 26.29 37.27 60.52
N PRO A 4 26.17 36.91 59.23
CA PRO A 4 24.98 37.25 58.46
C PRO A 4 24.20 36.05 57.88
N ARG A 5 22.90 36.30 57.64
CA ARG A 5 21.97 35.58 56.76
C ARG A 5 22.64 35.18 55.44
N ARG A 6 22.70 33.87 55.13
CA ARG A 6 22.81 33.38 53.75
C ARG A 6 21.48 32.73 53.36
N ARG A 7 21.00 33.17 52.20
CA ARG A 7 19.70 32.88 51.58
C ARG A 7 19.65 31.42 51.07
N PRO A 8 18.46 30.81 51.00
CA PRO A 8 18.26 29.53 50.32
C PRO A 8 18.19 29.76 48.80
N LEU A 9 19.11 29.19 48.04
CA LEU A 9 19.08 29.17 46.56
C LEU A 9 19.30 27.73 46.08
N LEU A 10 18.42 26.81 46.49
CA LEU A 10 18.52 25.39 46.13
C LEU A 10 17.18 24.77 45.70
N ALA A 11 16.25 25.57 45.16
CA ALA A 11 14.92 25.09 44.79
C ALA A 11 14.49 25.41 43.35
N LEU A 12 15.43 25.71 42.44
CA LEU A 12 15.13 26.03 41.02
C LEU A 12 15.87 25.14 40.01
N GLY A 13 16.49 24.04 40.45
CA GLY A 13 17.21 23.11 39.56
C GLY A 13 16.42 21.90 39.07
N LEU A 14 15.27 21.57 39.68
CA LEU A 14 14.56 20.30 39.46
C LEU A 14 13.35 20.37 38.52
N LEU A 15 13.04 21.54 37.95
CA LEU A 15 11.94 21.72 36.98
C LEU A 15 12.39 21.76 35.50
N GLY A 16 13.70 21.78 35.23
CA GLY A 16 14.23 21.78 33.86
C GLY A 16 14.38 20.40 33.20
N GLY A 17 14.30 19.31 33.98
CA GLY A 17 14.56 17.95 33.49
C GLY A 17 13.38 17.26 32.80
N LEU A 18 12.16 17.79 32.92
CA LEU A 18 10.94 17.17 32.38
C LEU A 18 10.47 17.76 31.05
N ALA A 19 11.14 18.78 30.51
CA ALA A 19 10.78 19.39 29.23
C ALA A 19 11.48 18.76 28.01
N LEU A 20 12.45 17.85 28.21
CA LEU A 20 13.23 17.23 27.13
C LEU A 20 12.69 15.88 26.65
N SER A 21 11.65 15.33 27.27
CA SER A 21 11.01 14.08 26.81
C SER A 21 9.85 14.28 25.83
N LEU A 22 9.59 15.54 25.42
CA LEU A 22 8.55 15.91 24.44
C LEU A 22 9.17 16.43 23.13
N LEU A 23 10.38 16.00 22.79
CA LEU A 23 10.86 16.12 21.42
C LEU A 23 10.09 15.10 20.56
N PRO A 24 9.29 15.55 19.58
CA PRO A 24 8.59 14.64 18.71
C PRO A 24 9.64 13.86 17.91
N LEU A 25 9.53 12.54 17.96
CA LEU A 25 9.82 11.59 16.88
C LEU A 25 10.99 11.98 15.96
N GLY A 26 12.11 11.31 16.20
CA GLY A 26 13.33 11.16 15.39
C GLY A 26 13.42 11.93 14.08
N CYS A 27 14.53 12.66 13.92
CA CYS A 27 15.01 13.15 12.63
C CYS A 27 15.07 11.99 11.61
N SER A 28 14.00 11.80 10.84
CA SER A 28 14.00 10.90 9.69
C SER A 28 15.07 11.36 8.72
N SER A 29 15.93 10.43 8.30
CA SER A 29 16.94 10.71 7.27
C SER A 29 16.34 10.72 5.85
N ALA A 30 15.18 10.09 5.69
CA ALA A 30 14.46 10.07 4.42
C ALA A 30 13.73 11.41 4.17
N ARG A 31 13.78 11.90 2.94
CA ARG A 31 13.10 13.10 2.45
C ARG A 31 12.13 12.75 1.34
N ILE A 32 10.99 13.44 1.31
CA ILE A 32 10.04 13.36 0.20
C ILE A 32 10.31 14.51 -0.76
N TYR A 33 10.61 14.17 -2.01
CA TYR A 33 10.66 15.09 -3.13
C TYR A 33 9.45 14.86 -4.04
N ARG A 34 8.75 15.94 -4.37
CA ARG A 34 7.63 15.92 -5.31
C ARG A 34 8.06 16.67 -6.57
N PRO A 35 8.33 15.97 -7.69
CA PRO A 35 8.60 16.66 -8.93
C PRO A 35 7.40 17.55 -9.31
N PRO A 36 7.65 18.70 -9.95
CA PRO A 36 6.59 19.56 -10.45
C PRO A 36 5.72 18.77 -11.42
N ALA A 37 4.41 18.72 -11.16
CA ALA A 37 3.47 17.91 -11.92
C ALA A 37 3.36 18.42 -13.37
N PRO A 38 3.71 17.61 -14.39
CA PRO A 38 3.27 17.88 -15.74
C PRO A 38 1.78 17.51 -15.83
N ASP A 39 0.94 18.52 -16.05
CA ASP A 39 -0.52 18.46 -16.10
C ASP A 39 -1.23 18.08 -14.79
N ASP A 40 -2.42 18.67 -14.65
CA ASP A 40 -3.69 18.41 -13.94
C ASP A 40 -3.93 17.06 -13.18
N ARG A 41 -2.86 16.40 -12.72
CA ARG A 41 -2.81 15.13 -11.98
C ARG A 41 -2.82 15.41 -10.48
N PRO A 42 -3.58 14.62 -9.70
CA PRO A 42 -3.59 14.77 -8.26
C PRO A 42 -2.28 14.28 -7.65
N HIS A 43 -1.89 14.92 -6.54
CA HIS A 43 -0.83 14.42 -5.68
C HIS A 43 -1.35 13.28 -4.80
N VAL A 44 -0.46 12.35 -4.47
CA VAL A 44 -0.73 11.31 -3.45
C VAL A 44 -1.00 12.02 -2.11
N PRO A 45 -2.01 11.61 -1.33
CA PRO A 45 -2.29 12.22 -0.03
C PRO A 45 -1.08 12.23 0.89
N GLU A 46 -0.90 13.32 1.65
CA GLU A 46 0.30 13.53 2.49
C GLU A 46 0.52 12.39 3.48
N ALA A 47 -0.55 11.92 4.12
CA ALA A 47 -0.49 10.81 5.06
C ALA A 47 0.00 9.51 4.41
N THR A 48 -0.33 9.28 3.14
CA THR A 48 0.19 8.13 2.38
C THR A 48 1.65 8.35 2.02
N ALA A 49 2.02 9.54 1.54
CA ALA A 49 3.41 9.86 1.22
C ALA A 49 4.35 9.69 2.43
N GLU A 50 3.91 10.10 3.61
CA GLU A 50 4.65 9.92 4.87
C GLU A 50 4.80 8.44 5.26
N ARG A 51 3.77 7.61 5.04
CA ARG A 51 3.88 6.15 5.27
C ARG A 51 4.83 5.49 4.27
N LEU A 52 4.79 5.90 3.00
CA LEU A 52 5.74 5.43 1.99
C LEU A 52 7.19 5.83 2.38
N ARG A 53 7.38 7.06 2.84
CA ARG A 53 8.68 7.53 3.36
C ARG A 53 9.15 6.68 4.53
N ALA A 54 8.27 6.39 5.48
CA ALA A 54 8.60 5.54 6.62
C ALA A 54 9.07 4.15 6.19
N CYS A 55 8.42 3.54 5.19
CA CYS A 55 8.85 2.26 4.63
C CYS A 55 10.27 2.29 4.09
N VAL A 56 10.63 3.32 3.32
CA VAL A 56 11.99 3.45 2.78
C VAL A 56 12.99 3.73 3.91
N ASP A 57 12.65 4.58 4.87
CA ASP A 57 13.56 4.92 5.97
C ASP A 57 13.86 3.71 6.88
N GLU A 58 12.85 2.87 7.14
CA GLU A 58 12.97 1.65 7.94
C GLU A 58 13.79 0.57 7.22
N LEU A 59 13.55 0.40 5.92
CA LEU A 59 14.18 -0.65 5.11
C LEU A 59 15.44 -0.19 4.36
N ARG A 60 15.90 1.04 4.55
CA ARG A 60 17.08 1.58 3.84
C ARG A 60 18.33 0.70 3.94
N GLY A 61 18.48 -0.05 5.05
CA GLY A 61 19.61 -0.97 5.25
C GLY A 61 19.55 -2.25 4.41
N THR A 62 18.40 -2.55 3.79
CA THR A 62 18.19 -3.74 2.94
C THR A 62 18.18 -3.41 1.44
N ILE A 63 18.33 -2.12 1.09
CA ILE A 63 18.29 -1.61 -0.28
C ILE A 63 19.71 -1.25 -0.70
N GLU A 64 20.12 -1.69 -1.88
CA GLU A 64 21.41 -1.29 -2.45
C GLU A 64 21.36 0.20 -2.86
N PRO A 65 22.49 0.95 -2.80
CA PRO A 65 22.52 2.32 -3.29
C PRO A 65 22.13 2.42 -4.76
N GLY A 66 21.25 3.37 -5.10
CA GLY A 66 20.76 3.52 -6.47
C GLY A 66 19.40 4.22 -6.58
N TYR A 67 18.91 4.30 -7.82
CA TYR A 67 17.57 4.79 -8.14
C TYR A 67 16.65 3.63 -8.50
N TYR A 68 15.47 3.60 -7.91
CA TYR A 68 14.44 2.59 -8.16
C TYR A 68 13.14 3.27 -8.57
N SER A 69 12.48 2.72 -9.58
CA SER A 69 11.14 3.13 -9.99
C SER A 69 10.15 2.05 -9.57
N LEU A 70 9.21 2.41 -8.71
CA LEU A 70 8.14 1.55 -8.23
C LEU A 70 6.81 2.02 -8.81
N ASP A 71 6.18 1.13 -9.56
CA ASP A 71 4.85 1.34 -10.10
C ASP A 71 3.84 0.62 -9.21
N ALA A 72 2.86 1.37 -8.71
CA ALA A 72 1.79 0.88 -7.86
C ALA A 72 0.45 1.03 -8.56
N SER A 73 -0.23 -0.09 -8.81
CA SER A 73 -1.61 -0.11 -9.30
C SER A 73 -2.55 -0.43 -8.14
N ILE A 74 -3.48 0.46 -7.86
CA ILE A 74 -4.45 0.29 -6.78
C ILE A 74 -5.87 0.23 -7.32
N LYS A 75 -6.70 -0.59 -6.69
CA LYS A 75 -8.14 -0.61 -6.93
C LYS A 75 -8.82 0.03 -5.75
N VAL A 76 -9.79 0.89 -6.04
CA VAL A 76 -10.46 1.71 -5.05
C VAL A 76 -11.96 1.43 -5.12
N ASP A 77 -12.62 1.31 -3.96
CA ASP A 77 -14.07 1.17 -3.87
C ASP A 77 -14.81 2.50 -4.15
N GLN A 78 -16.13 2.47 -4.07
CA GLN A 78 -16.96 3.67 -4.34
C GLN A 78 -16.77 4.74 -3.25
N GLU A 79 -16.33 4.33 -2.05
CA GLU A 79 -16.05 5.21 -0.93
C GLU A 79 -14.61 5.77 -0.95
N GLY A 80 -13.83 5.48 -1.99
CA GLY A 80 -12.46 5.97 -2.11
C GLY A 80 -11.43 5.16 -1.33
N ARG A 81 -11.77 4.00 -0.76
CA ARG A 81 -10.84 3.15 0.00
C ARG A 81 -10.14 2.16 -0.91
N VAL A 82 -8.87 1.93 -0.63
CA VAL A 82 -8.06 0.95 -1.38
C VAL A 82 -8.45 -0.47 -0.99
N VAL A 83 -8.89 -1.27 -1.97
CA VAL A 83 -9.27 -2.68 -1.78
C VAL A 83 -8.21 -3.65 -2.30
N GLU A 84 -7.35 -3.20 -3.20
CA GLU A 84 -6.31 -4.03 -3.83
C GLU A 84 -5.11 -3.17 -4.19
N VAL A 85 -3.91 -3.74 -4.05
CA VAL A 85 -2.64 -3.08 -4.36
C VAL A 85 -1.72 -4.08 -5.03
N GLU A 86 -1.28 -3.74 -6.23
CA GLU A 86 -0.23 -4.43 -6.97
C GLU A 86 0.96 -3.49 -7.10
N THR A 87 2.17 -4.00 -6.91
CA THR A 87 3.41 -3.21 -7.02
C THR A 87 4.45 -3.94 -7.87
N THR A 88 5.15 -3.20 -8.72
CA THR A 88 6.27 -3.68 -9.52
C THR A 88 7.46 -2.73 -9.43
N GLY A 89 8.68 -3.23 -9.69
CA GLY A 89 9.89 -2.41 -9.68
C GLY A 89 10.47 -2.14 -8.28
N GLN A 90 9.90 -2.75 -7.23
CA GLN A 90 10.47 -2.66 -5.89
C GLN A 90 11.91 -3.19 -5.80
N PRO A 91 12.79 -2.56 -5.01
CA PRO A 91 14.18 -3.00 -4.82
C PRO A 91 14.31 -4.43 -4.30
N ASN A 92 13.43 -4.81 -3.37
CA ASN A 92 13.36 -6.15 -2.78
C ASN A 92 11.91 -6.45 -2.31
N PRO A 93 11.60 -7.72 -1.96
CA PRO A 93 10.25 -8.11 -1.53
C PRO A 93 9.75 -7.42 -0.26
N ASP A 94 10.63 -7.10 0.68
CA ASP A 94 10.26 -6.47 1.95
C ASP A 94 9.79 -5.03 1.73
N VAL A 95 10.48 -4.29 0.87
CA VAL A 95 10.06 -2.95 0.43
C VAL A 95 8.71 -3.03 -0.27
N GLY A 96 8.53 -4.00 -1.18
CA GLY A 96 7.24 -4.22 -1.83
C GLY A 96 6.10 -4.57 -0.84
N GLY A 97 6.41 -5.31 0.23
CA GLY A 97 5.48 -5.59 1.33
C GLY A 97 5.06 -4.32 2.07
N CYS A 98 6.04 -3.53 2.53
CA CYS A 98 5.77 -2.31 3.27
C CYS A 98 5.00 -1.29 2.43
N MET A 99 5.39 -1.08 1.17
CA MET A 99 4.71 -0.16 0.26
C MET A 99 3.24 -0.53 0.05
N ARG A 100 2.92 -1.82 -0.11
CA ARG A 100 1.53 -2.29 -0.21
C ARG A 100 0.73 -1.98 1.06
N ILE A 101 1.32 -2.15 2.24
CA ILE A 101 0.66 -1.83 3.52
C ILE A 101 0.39 -0.33 3.61
N ALA A 102 1.39 0.51 3.28
CA ALA A 102 1.25 1.96 3.27
C ALA A 102 0.12 2.43 2.33
N LEU A 103 0.05 1.85 1.13
CA LEU A 103 -0.97 2.17 0.11
C LEU A 103 -2.36 1.64 0.48
N ARG A 104 -2.49 0.51 1.16
CA ARG A 104 -3.79 0.01 1.66
C ARG A 104 -4.45 0.97 2.65
N GLY A 105 -3.65 1.72 3.41
CA GLY A 105 -4.15 2.75 4.31
C GLY A 105 -4.56 4.05 3.62
N MET A 106 -4.47 4.13 2.29
CA MET A 106 -4.84 5.32 1.55
C MET A 106 -6.36 5.41 1.36
N THR A 107 -6.87 6.64 1.42
CA THR A 107 -8.25 6.97 1.07
C THR A 107 -8.22 8.14 0.08
N LEU A 108 -8.90 7.97 -1.05
CA LEU A 108 -9.03 9.00 -2.05
C LEU A 108 -10.15 9.97 -1.67
N PRO A 109 -9.91 11.28 -1.73
CA PRO A 109 -10.95 12.27 -1.47
C PRO A 109 -11.97 12.28 -2.61
N GLU A 110 -13.23 12.58 -2.28
CA GLU A 110 -14.36 12.51 -3.21
C GLU A 110 -14.15 13.40 -4.43
N GLU A 111 -13.46 14.54 -4.29
CA GLU A 111 -13.20 15.46 -5.39
C GLU A 111 -12.28 14.85 -6.45
N VAL A 112 -11.35 13.99 -6.05
CA VAL A 112 -10.45 13.29 -6.98
C VAL A 112 -11.21 12.21 -7.74
N LEU A 113 -12.11 11.50 -7.05
CA LEU A 113 -13.00 10.51 -7.67
C LEU A 113 -13.97 11.17 -8.65
N ALA A 114 -14.62 12.26 -8.23
CA ALA A 114 -15.55 13.04 -9.04
C ALA A 114 -14.86 13.63 -10.28
N ARG A 115 -13.65 14.19 -10.14
CA ARG A 115 -12.88 14.70 -11.27
C ARG A 115 -12.49 13.59 -12.25
N GLY A 116 -12.11 12.42 -11.74
CA GLY A 116 -11.85 11.24 -12.56
C GLY A 116 -13.09 10.78 -13.33
N LEU A 117 -14.25 10.74 -12.66
CA LEU A 117 -15.54 10.41 -13.27
C LEU A 117 -15.91 11.38 -14.37
N LEU A 118 -15.79 12.69 -14.13
CA LEU A 118 -16.09 13.74 -15.11
C LEU A 118 -15.23 13.60 -16.37
N ARG A 119 -13.92 13.32 -16.23
CA ARG A 119 -13.04 13.04 -17.37
C ARG A 119 -13.39 11.74 -18.08
N GLY A 120 -13.76 10.69 -17.34
CA GLY A 120 -14.22 9.42 -17.90
C GLY A 120 -15.52 9.56 -18.72
N SER A 121 -16.47 10.35 -18.24
CA SER A 121 -17.73 10.63 -18.96
C SER A 121 -17.53 11.48 -20.21
N ALA A 122 -16.54 12.38 -20.24
CA ALA A 122 -16.20 13.13 -21.45
C ALA A 122 -15.60 12.22 -22.55
N ALA A 123 -14.82 11.20 -22.17
CA ALA A 123 -14.31 10.19 -23.10
C ALA A 123 -15.42 9.21 -23.57
N ALA A 124 -16.39 8.89 -22.71
CA ALA A 124 -17.52 8.03 -23.05
C ALA A 124 -18.53 8.68 -24.02
N ASN A 125 -18.59 10.02 -24.10
CA ASN A 125 -19.43 10.74 -25.07
C ASN A 125 -18.95 10.62 -26.53
N GLY A 126 -17.81 9.96 -26.79
CA GLY A 126 -17.28 9.73 -28.14
C GLY A 126 -17.46 8.31 -28.69
N GLN A 127 -17.92 7.34 -27.89
CA GLN A 127 -18.10 5.95 -28.33
C GLN A 127 -19.49 5.44 -27.96
N GLY A 128 -20.33 5.29 -28.99
CA GLY A 128 -21.56 4.51 -28.96
C GLY A 128 -22.82 5.36 -28.86
N MET A 129 -23.43 5.66 -30.01
CA MET A 129 -24.89 5.79 -30.05
C MET A 129 -25.51 4.59 -29.31
N PRO A 130 -26.62 4.77 -28.57
CA PRO A 130 -27.35 3.65 -28.02
C PRO A 130 -27.86 2.81 -29.18
N GLU A 131 -27.15 1.72 -29.49
CA GLU A 131 -27.65 0.70 -30.38
C GLU A 131 -28.90 0.13 -29.71
N ARG A 132 -30.03 0.25 -30.39
CA ARG A 132 -31.30 -0.36 -29.97
C ARG A 132 -31.16 -1.88 -30.08
N GLY A 133 -30.55 -2.48 -29.06
CA GLY A 133 -30.54 -3.93 -28.86
C GLY A 133 -31.94 -4.42 -28.43
N PRO A 134 -32.31 -5.67 -28.78
CA PRO A 134 -33.65 -6.18 -28.57
C PRO A 134 -33.98 -6.28 -27.07
N ILE A 135 -35.24 -5.98 -26.76
CA ILE A 135 -35.86 -5.94 -25.43
C ILE A 135 -35.40 -7.13 -24.56
N GLY A 136 -34.63 -6.86 -23.50
CA GLY A 136 -34.40 -7.86 -22.44
C GLY A 136 -33.06 -7.82 -21.70
N GLU A 137 -32.02 -7.16 -22.20
CA GLU A 137 -30.70 -7.16 -21.55
C GLU A 137 -30.34 -5.76 -21.03
N VAL A 138 -30.31 -5.62 -19.70
CA VAL A 138 -29.79 -4.43 -19.04
C VAL A 138 -28.29 -4.41 -19.30
N VAL A 139 -27.85 -3.71 -20.35
CA VAL A 139 -26.43 -3.44 -20.57
C VAL A 139 -25.98 -2.49 -19.47
N THR A 140 -25.49 -3.06 -18.37
CA THR A 140 -24.83 -2.29 -17.32
C THR A 140 -23.53 -1.73 -17.89
N VAL A 141 -23.55 -0.45 -18.26
CA VAL A 141 -22.35 0.27 -18.67
C VAL A 141 -21.42 0.36 -17.46
N VAL A 142 -20.34 -0.41 -17.49
CA VAL A 142 -19.29 -0.36 -16.46
C VAL A 142 -18.36 0.80 -16.77
N VAL A 143 -18.42 1.86 -15.97
CA VAL A 143 -17.50 2.99 -16.10
C VAL A 143 -16.27 2.69 -15.25
N VAL A 144 -15.12 2.50 -15.92
CA VAL A 144 -13.82 2.37 -15.26
C VAL A 144 -13.13 3.72 -15.30
N VAL A 145 -12.87 4.29 -14.13
CA VAL A 145 -12.13 5.54 -13.97
C VAL A 145 -10.72 5.22 -13.55
N THR A 146 -9.75 5.69 -14.34
CA THR A 146 -8.32 5.58 -14.01
C THR A 146 -7.77 6.95 -13.65
N VAL A 147 -7.18 7.06 -12.45
CA VAL A 147 -6.53 8.27 -11.93
C VAL A 147 -5.04 7.98 -11.77
N VAL A 148 -4.21 8.69 -12.53
CA VAL A 148 -2.75 8.61 -12.41
C VAL A 148 -2.27 9.76 -11.52
N PHE A 149 -1.61 9.42 -10.42
CA PHE A 149 -1.05 10.40 -9.49
C PHE A 149 0.31 10.89 -9.97
N THR A 150 0.72 12.04 -9.46
CA THR A 150 2.11 12.50 -9.61
C THR A 150 3.04 11.56 -8.87
N GLU A 151 4.22 11.32 -9.43
CA GLU A 151 5.27 10.56 -8.78
C GLU A 151 5.67 11.19 -7.43
N VAL A 152 5.97 10.34 -6.45
CA VAL A 152 6.56 10.73 -5.17
C VAL A 152 7.94 10.12 -5.10
N ILE A 153 8.98 10.93 -5.00
CA ILE A 153 10.36 10.46 -4.89
C ILE A 153 10.76 10.50 -3.42
N ILE A 154 11.25 9.39 -2.90
CA ILE A 154 11.74 9.28 -1.52
C ILE A 154 13.24 9.06 -1.56
N GLU A 155 13.99 10.02 -1.02
CA GLU A 155 15.44 9.96 -0.94
C GLU A 155 15.86 9.61 0.48
N ALA A 156 16.65 8.54 0.64
CA ALA A 156 17.23 8.15 1.92
C ALA A 156 18.71 7.80 1.71
N PHE A 157 19.61 8.60 2.29
CA PHE A 157 21.06 8.43 2.17
C PHE A 157 21.55 8.39 0.70
N ALA A 158 21.82 7.20 0.16
CA ALA A 158 22.30 6.96 -1.20
C ALA A 158 21.27 6.20 -2.06
N ILE A 159 20.01 6.19 -1.61
CA ILE A 159 18.89 5.49 -2.24
C ILE A 159 17.84 6.53 -2.62
N ALA A 160 17.30 6.41 -3.83
CA ALA A 160 16.14 7.15 -4.27
C ALA A 160 15.08 6.18 -4.80
N VAL A 161 13.86 6.28 -4.29
CA VAL A 161 12.72 5.45 -4.72
C VAL A 161 11.65 6.37 -5.26
N GLY A 162 11.47 6.37 -6.58
CA GLY A 162 10.34 7.01 -7.25
C GLY A 162 9.11 6.11 -7.20
N VAL A 163 8.00 6.61 -6.68
CA VAL A 163 6.74 5.87 -6.53
C VAL A 163 5.66 6.50 -7.40
N THR A 164 5.24 5.78 -8.43
CA THR A 164 4.12 6.17 -9.30
C THR A 164 2.87 5.39 -8.91
N VAL A 165 1.78 6.08 -8.57
CA VAL A 165 0.52 5.45 -8.16
C VAL A 165 -0.55 5.65 -9.23
N THR A 166 -1.19 4.56 -9.64
CA THR A 166 -2.34 4.55 -10.55
C THR A 166 -3.54 3.92 -9.85
N ALA A 167 -4.60 4.70 -9.64
CA ALA A 167 -5.84 4.22 -9.07
C ALA A 167 -6.88 3.89 -10.13
N THR A 168 -7.58 2.77 -9.94
CA THR A 168 -8.72 2.37 -10.77
C THR A 168 -9.97 2.23 -9.91
N VAL A 169 -11.05 2.86 -10.35
CA VAL A 169 -12.37 2.83 -9.68
C VAL A 169 -13.36 2.26 -10.69
N ALA A 170 -14.09 1.24 -10.29
CA ALA A 170 -15.14 0.63 -11.09
C ALA A 170 -16.51 1.09 -10.59
N VAL A 171 -17.12 2.07 -11.26
CA VAL A 171 -18.45 2.55 -10.90
C VAL A 171 -19.49 1.69 -11.62
N GLY A 172 -20.40 1.09 -10.84
CA GLY A 172 -21.50 0.25 -11.35
C GLY A 172 -21.19 -1.25 -11.50
N ALA A 173 -20.04 -1.74 -11.04
CA ALA A 173 -19.55 -3.09 -11.38
C ALA A 173 -18.95 -3.89 -10.22
N ALA A 174 -19.38 -3.65 -8.97
CA ALA A 174 -18.90 -4.39 -7.81
C ALA A 174 -18.99 -5.92 -8.02
N GLU A 175 -20.02 -6.39 -8.72
CA GLU A 175 -20.20 -7.82 -9.02
C GLU A 175 -19.40 -8.33 -10.24
N ALA A 176 -19.14 -7.48 -11.25
CA ALA A 176 -18.45 -7.90 -12.47
C ALA A 176 -16.93 -8.01 -12.28
N PHE A 177 -16.33 -7.15 -11.44
CA PHE A 177 -14.91 -7.28 -11.08
C PHE A 177 -14.66 -8.40 -10.08
N ALA A 178 -15.59 -8.67 -9.16
CA ALA A 178 -15.51 -9.83 -8.27
C ALA A 178 -15.48 -11.15 -9.06
N LYS A 179 -16.24 -11.23 -10.17
CA LYS A 179 -16.32 -12.43 -11.03
C LYS A 179 -15.15 -12.63 -11.99
N ARG A 180 -14.31 -11.62 -12.26
CA ARG A 180 -13.11 -11.75 -13.12
C ARG A 180 -11.81 -12.10 -12.37
N ARG A 181 -11.87 -12.27 -11.04
CA ARG A 181 -10.69 -12.52 -10.20
C ARG A 181 -10.15 -13.94 -10.37
N LYS A 182 -9.01 -14.08 -11.05
CA LYS A 182 -7.99 -15.07 -10.65
C LYS A 182 -7.14 -14.40 -9.58
N ARG A 183 -7.20 -14.88 -8.35
CA ARG A 183 -6.31 -14.41 -7.26
C ARG A 183 -4.88 -14.76 -7.65
N SER A 184 -3.92 -13.87 -7.38
CA SER A 184 -2.52 -14.19 -7.64
C SER A 184 -2.03 -15.22 -6.62
N CYS A 185 -0.97 -15.95 -6.97
CA CYS A 185 -0.33 -16.87 -6.03
C CYS A 185 0.13 -16.15 -4.75
N SER A 186 0.55 -14.89 -4.87
CA SER A 186 0.96 -14.05 -3.74
C SER A 186 -0.20 -13.68 -2.83
N ASP A 187 -1.40 -13.46 -3.37
CA ASP A 187 -2.60 -13.20 -2.56
C ASP A 187 -2.98 -14.43 -1.75
N HIS A 188 -2.94 -15.60 -2.37
CA HIS A 188 -3.20 -16.86 -1.69
C HIS A 188 -2.17 -17.16 -0.60
N LEU A 189 -0.89 -16.86 -0.83
CA LEU A 189 0.17 -17.02 0.18
C LEU A 189 -0.10 -16.13 1.40
N GLY A 190 -0.46 -14.86 1.19
CA GLY A 190 -0.80 -13.94 2.27
C GLY A 190 -1.94 -14.46 3.14
N ILE A 191 -3.05 -14.86 2.51
CA ILE A 191 -4.22 -15.41 3.21
C ILE A 191 -3.87 -16.68 4.00
N CYS A 192 -3.06 -17.57 3.40
CA CYS A 192 -2.63 -18.81 4.05
C CYS A 192 -1.80 -18.53 5.31
N LEU A 193 -0.85 -17.58 5.24
CA LEU A 193 -0.01 -17.21 6.38
C LEU A 193 -0.79 -16.51 7.50
N GLU A 194 -1.85 -15.77 7.17
CA GLU A 194 -2.75 -15.14 8.15
C GLU A 194 -3.57 -16.17 8.92
N ARG A 195 -4.06 -17.23 8.25
CA ARG A 195 -4.88 -18.29 8.88
C ARG A 195 -4.07 -19.37 9.58
N HIS A 196 -2.84 -19.62 9.13
CA HIS A 196 -1.91 -20.56 9.76
C HIS A 196 -0.68 -19.83 10.32
N PRO A 197 -0.86 -18.99 11.36
CA PRO A 197 0.26 -18.32 12.01
C PRO A 197 1.23 -19.37 12.58
N LYS A 198 2.51 -19.00 12.70
CA LYS A 198 3.50 -19.85 13.36
C LYS A 198 3.08 -20.01 14.83
N ASN A 199 2.74 -21.22 15.25
CA ASN A 199 2.20 -21.51 16.59
C ASN A 199 3.26 -21.54 17.72
N GLY A 200 4.52 -21.20 17.43
CA GLY A 200 5.54 -21.02 18.47
C GLY A 200 6.96 -20.80 17.91
N PRO A 201 7.94 -20.50 18.78
CA PRO A 201 9.34 -20.43 18.39
C PRO A 201 9.82 -21.79 17.87
N GLY A 202 10.23 -21.87 16.61
CA GLY A 202 10.73 -23.10 15.96
C GLY A 202 9.66 -23.92 15.21
N GLU A 203 8.37 -23.57 15.31
CA GLU A 203 7.32 -24.26 14.58
C GLU A 203 7.11 -23.63 13.20
N HIS A 204 7.70 -24.27 12.19
CA HIS A 204 7.64 -23.80 10.81
C HIS A 204 6.47 -24.41 10.03
N HIS A 205 5.76 -25.41 10.55
CA HIS A 205 4.89 -26.28 9.76
C HIS A 205 3.82 -25.53 8.93
N GLY A 206 3.07 -24.62 9.56
CA GLY A 206 2.05 -23.80 8.85
C GLY A 206 2.65 -22.86 7.79
N GLY A 207 3.79 -22.23 8.11
CA GLY A 207 4.52 -21.39 7.15
C GLY A 207 5.11 -22.21 5.99
N SER A 208 5.71 -23.36 6.30
CA SER A 208 6.28 -24.30 5.32
C SER A 208 5.23 -24.80 4.34
N LEU A 209 4.01 -25.08 4.83
CA LEU A 209 2.87 -25.47 4.01
C LEU A 209 2.47 -24.37 3.04
N CYS A 210 2.24 -23.16 3.54
CA CYS A 210 1.87 -22.02 2.70
C CYS A 210 2.93 -21.72 1.63
N HIS A 211 4.21 -21.77 1.99
CA HIS A 211 5.30 -21.60 1.02
C HIS A 211 5.40 -22.75 0.01
N ALA A 212 5.10 -23.99 0.40
CA ALA A 212 5.07 -25.13 -0.51
C ALA A 212 3.90 -25.02 -1.51
N CYS A 213 2.71 -24.62 -1.05
CA CYS A 213 1.54 -24.32 -1.89
C CYS A 213 1.84 -23.19 -2.86
N TRP A 214 2.47 -22.11 -2.40
CA TRP A 214 2.89 -21.00 -3.24
C TRP A 214 3.90 -21.40 -4.31
N LYS A 215 4.90 -22.22 -3.96
CA LYS A 215 5.90 -22.73 -4.91
C LYS A 215 5.30 -23.62 -6.00
N LYS A 216 4.17 -24.27 -5.72
CA LYS A 216 3.42 -25.10 -6.67
C LYS A 216 2.31 -24.33 -7.40
N CYS A 217 2.01 -23.11 -6.97
CA CYS A 217 1.04 -22.26 -7.64
C CYS A 217 1.59 -21.81 -9.00
N SER A 218 0.75 -21.89 -10.03
CA SER A 218 1.11 -21.55 -11.41
C SER A 218 -0.02 -20.77 -12.06
N ASN A 219 0.30 -19.63 -12.67
CA ASN A 219 -0.67 -18.77 -13.36
C ASN A 219 -1.89 -18.37 -12.51
N GLY A 220 -1.69 -18.16 -11.20
CA GLY A 220 -2.75 -17.83 -10.24
C GLY A 220 -3.62 -19.02 -9.81
N ASN A 221 -3.32 -20.24 -10.28
CA ASN A 221 -4.01 -21.44 -9.82
C ASN A 221 -3.32 -21.95 -8.55
N TRP A 222 -3.95 -21.70 -7.42
CA TRP A 222 -3.53 -22.26 -6.14
C TRP A 222 -3.81 -23.77 -6.12
N PRO A 223 -2.82 -24.61 -5.78
CA PRO A 223 -3.03 -26.06 -5.74
C PRO A 223 -4.02 -26.43 -4.63
N GLU A 224 -4.75 -27.53 -4.79
CA GLU A 224 -5.61 -28.05 -3.72
C GLU A 224 -4.80 -28.73 -2.61
N LYS A 225 -3.70 -29.41 -2.99
CA LYS A 225 -2.82 -30.15 -2.06
C LYS A 225 -1.37 -30.10 -2.51
N VAL A 226 -0.45 -30.18 -1.55
CA VAL A 226 0.99 -30.35 -1.79
C VAL A 226 1.54 -31.50 -0.96
N ARG A 227 2.64 -32.09 -1.44
CA ARG A 227 3.32 -33.17 -0.72
C ARG A 227 4.39 -32.59 0.20
N LEU A 228 4.27 -32.81 1.49
CA LEU A 228 5.25 -32.48 2.53
C LEU A 228 5.59 -33.78 3.26
N ASP A 229 6.87 -34.14 3.34
CA ASP A 229 7.37 -35.29 4.12
C ASP A 229 6.53 -36.56 3.96
N GLU A 230 6.29 -36.94 2.70
CA GLU A 230 5.53 -38.13 2.27
C GLU A 230 4.01 -38.10 2.52
N ARG A 231 3.48 -37.02 3.09
CA ARG A 231 2.04 -36.81 3.30
C ARG A 231 1.50 -35.75 2.35
N TRP A 232 0.23 -35.91 1.98
CA TRP A 232 -0.50 -34.92 1.20
C TRP A 232 -1.21 -33.97 2.14
N GLU A 233 -0.77 -32.72 2.15
CA GLU A 233 -1.34 -31.66 2.97
C GLU A 233 -2.23 -30.75 2.12
N SER A 234 -3.31 -30.28 2.72
CA SER A 234 -4.26 -29.39 2.07
C SER A 234 -3.69 -27.98 1.95
N CYS A 235 -3.79 -27.40 0.76
CA CYS A 235 -3.54 -25.98 0.53
C CYS A 235 -4.82 -25.15 0.66
N ALA A 236 -5.97 -25.80 0.90
CA ALA A 236 -7.19 -25.12 1.27
C ALA A 236 -7.01 -24.51 2.66
N TYR A 237 -7.34 -23.24 2.78
CA TYR A 237 -7.20 -22.44 3.98
C TYR A 237 -8.58 -22.19 4.63
N GLU A 238 -9.54 -23.12 4.58
CA GLU A 238 -10.93 -22.95 5.09
C GLU A 238 -11.04 -22.56 6.57
#